data_AF-A0A428PLF1-F1
#
_entry.id   AF-A0A428PLF1-F1
#
_cell.length_a   1.000
_cell.length_b   1.000
_cell.length_c   1.000
_cell.angle_alpha   90.00
_cell.angle_beta   90.00
_cell.angle_gamma   90.00
#
_symmetry.space_group_name_H-M   'P 1'
#
loop_
_entity.id
_entity.type
_entity.pdbx_description
1 polymer ?
#
loop_
_entity_poly.entity_id
_entity_poly.type
_entity_poly.pdbx_seq_one_letter_code
_entity_poly.pdbx_strand_id
1 'polypeptide(L)'
;MDVDGKSLQRQPGLRSECVGIDWIHYCCLGHQLHQGVLETRLINYMGKISFSPYLVHGLGNQFIGKPLIHFMWNNFTGREPGFWKECSWLFAIALYIPILIWLADIFWRLVDAPSVTFAKMVEGKCFG
;
A
#
# COMPACT_ATOMS: atom_id res chain seq x y z
N MET A 1 -41.87 59.94 8.65
CA MET A 1 -42.69 58.78 8.28
C MET A 1 -41.74 57.83 7.53
N ASP A 2 -40.79 57.11 8.12
CA ASP A 2 -40.77 56.29 9.34
C ASP A 2 -42.05 55.50 9.55
N VAL A 3 -42.04 54.22 9.14
CA VAL A 3 -42.53 53.06 9.91
C VAL A 3 -41.86 51.77 9.36
N ASP A 4 -41.21 51.06 10.28
CA ASP A 4 -40.83 49.64 10.35
C ASP A 4 -39.96 49.01 9.23
N GLY A 5 -38.76 48.51 9.50
CA GLY A 5 -38.31 47.97 10.78
C GLY A 5 -38.93 46.61 11.07
N LYS A 6 -38.70 45.62 10.21
CA LYS A 6 -38.80 44.22 10.62
C LYS A 6 -37.86 43.38 9.79
N SER A 7 -36.71 43.10 10.39
CA SER A 7 -36.12 41.76 10.35
C SER A 7 -36.20 41.10 8.97
N LEU A 8 -35.15 41.30 8.17
CA LEU A 8 -34.55 40.17 7.46
C LEU A 8 -34.12 39.18 8.54
N GLN A 9 -35.13 38.49 9.06
CA GLN A 9 -35.08 37.26 9.81
C GLN A 9 -34.14 36.40 8.99
N ARG A 10 -32.90 36.30 9.48
CA ARG A 10 -32.14 35.05 9.61
C ARG A 10 -33.06 33.88 9.24
N GLN A 11 -33.14 33.56 7.94
CA GLN A 11 -33.81 32.36 7.46
C GLN A 11 -33.00 31.20 8.03
N PRO A 12 -33.48 30.47 9.05
CA PRO A 12 -32.67 29.45 9.72
C PRO A 12 -32.42 28.23 8.83
N GLY A 13 -33.09 28.14 7.66
CA GLY A 13 -32.93 27.04 6.69
C GLY A 13 -31.78 27.20 5.68
N LEU A 14 -31.35 28.42 5.35
CA LEU A 14 -30.25 28.61 4.37
C LEU A 14 -28.87 28.30 4.98
N ARG A 15 -28.76 28.38 6.31
CA ARG A 15 -27.52 28.06 7.04
C ARG A 15 -27.21 26.55 7.04
N SER A 16 -28.20 25.66 7.00
CA SER A 16 -27.96 24.20 6.95
C SER A 16 -27.53 23.72 5.56
N GLU A 17 -27.98 24.37 4.49
CA GLU A 17 -27.57 24.05 3.13
C GLU A 17 -26.13 24.54 2.85
N CYS A 18 -25.76 25.72 3.35
CA CYS A 18 -24.38 26.21 3.27
C CYS A 18 -23.39 25.32 4.02
N VAL A 19 -23.76 24.76 5.18
CA VAL A 19 -22.90 23.80 5.91
C VAL A 19 -22.64 22.55 5.07
N GLY A 20 -23.63 22.04 4.35
CA GLY A 20 -23.45 20.90 3.43
C GLY A 20 -22.49 21.22 2.27
N ILE A 21 -22.62 22.41 1.67
CA ILE A 21 -21.75 22.87 0.57
C ILE A 21 -20.30 23.06 1.06
N ASP A 22 -20.12 23.60 2.26
CA ASP A 22 -18.80 23.75 2.89
C ASP A 22 -18.15 22.37 3.14
N TRP A 23 -18.90 21.41 3.68
CA TRP A 23 -18.42 20.03 3.89
C TRP A 23 -18.03 19.31 2.60
N ILE A 24 -18.81 19.46 1.52
CA ILE A 24 -18.47 18.89 0.21
C ILE A 24 -17.21 19.56 -0.36
N HIS A 25 -17.06 20.88 -0.20
CA HIS A 25 -15.84 21.58 -0.59
C HIS A 25 -14.62 21.12 0.19
N TYR A 26 -14.72 20.98 1.52
CA TYR A 26 -13.63 20.46 2.36
C TYR A 26 -13.29 19.01 2.02
N CYS A 27 -14.27 18.17 1.71
CA CYS A 27 -14.05 16.79 1.30
C CYS A 27 -13.37 16.71 -0.08
N CYS A 28 -13.80 17.54 -1.04
CA CYS A 28 -13.19 17.63 -2.37
C CYS A 28 -11.76 18.22 -2.34
N LEU A 29 -11.52 19.27 -1.53
CA LEU A 29 -10.19 19.84 -1.31
C LEU A 29 -9.27 18.83 -0.61
N GLY A 30 -9.76 18.11 0.40
CA GLY A 30 -9.02 17.04 1.06
C GLY A 30 -8.68 15.88 0.12
N HIS A 31 -9.61 15.50 -0.75
CA HIS A 31 -9.39 14.49 -1.79
C HIS A 31 -8.32 14.92 -2.80
N GLN A 32 -8.38 16.16 -3.31
CA GLN A 32 -7.39 16.68 -4.26
C GLN A 32 -5.99 16.85 -3.65
N LEU A 33 -5.90 17.22 -2.38
CA LEU A 33 -4.61 17.32 -1.68
C LEU A 33 -3.94 15.95 -1.52
N HIS A 34 -4.74 14.92 -1.24
CA HIS A 34 -4.23 13.55 -1.16
C HIS A 34 -3.76 13.02 -2.53
N GLN A 35 -4.50 13.35 -3.59
CA GLN A 35 -4.14 12.96 -4.95
C GLN A 35 -2.77 13.55 -5.35
N GLY A 36 -2.51 14.83 -5.05
CA GLY A 36 -1.24 15.50 -5.38
C GLY A 36 -0.02 14.96 -4.61
N VAL A 37 -0.20 14.52 -3.35
CA VAL A 37 0.88 13.88 -2.58
C VAL A 37 1.22 12.51 -3.16
N LEU A 38 0.22 11.72 -3.54
CA LEU A 38 0.40 10.39 -4.14
C LEU A 38 0.99 10.45 -5.56
N GLU A 39 0.74 11.52 -6.29
CA GLU A 39 1.28 11.72 -7.65
C GLU A 39 2.76 12.12 -7.69
N THR A 40 3.37 12.39 -6.53
CA THR A 40 4.79 12.71 -6.48
C THR A 40 5.63 11.51 -6.96
N ARG A 41 6.60 11.77 -7.85
CA ARG A 41 7.50 10.73 -8.40
C ARG A 41 8.17 9.90 -7.31
N LEU A 42 8.43 10.50 -6.15
CA LEU A 42 9.05 9.86 -5.00
C LEU A 42 8.12 8.82 -4.36
N ILE A 43 6.86 9.16 -4.09
CA ILE A 43 5.88 8.23 -3.51
C ILE A 43 5.53 7.11 -4.49
N ASN A 44 5.46 7.42 -5.79
CA ASN A 44 5.24 6.42 -6.83
C ASN A 44 6.44 5.44 -6.95
N TYR A 45 7.68 5.95 -6.81
CA TYR A 45 8.89 5.14 -6.77
C TYR A 45 8.96 4.27 -5.51
N MET A 46 8.70 4.84 -4.33
CA MET A 46 8.67 4.11 -3.06
C MET A 46 7.56 3.05 -3.02
N GLY A 47 6.41 3.35 -3.62
CA GLY A 47 5.29 2.43 -3.78
C GLY A 47 5.65 1.23 -4.64
N LYS A 48 6.33 1.45 -5.78
CA LYS A 48 6.87 0.37 -6.60
C LYS A 48 7.85 -0.53 -5.84
N ILE A 49 8.78 0.04 -5.07
CA ILE A 49 9.79 -0.77 -4.35
C ILE A 49 9.15 -1.58 -3.23
N SER A 50 8.21 -0.97 -2.51
CA SER A 50 7.53 -1.59 -1.37
C SER A 50 6.47 -2.62 -1.81
N PHE A 51 5.94 -2.49 -3.03
CA PHE A 51 4.96 -3.41 -3.58
C PHE A 51 5.58 -4.75 -4.00
N SER A 52 6.83 -4.75 -4.49
CA SER A 52 7.58 -5.96 -4.84
C SER A 52 7.62 -7.00 -3.70
N PRO A 53 8.15 -6.70 -2.50
CA PRO A 53 8.17 -7.64 -1.37
C PRO A 53 6.77 -8.03 -0.91
N TYR A 54 5.76 -7.17 -1.04
CA TYR A 54 4.37 -7.50 -0.68
C TYR A 54 3.79 -8.61 -1.57
N LEU A 55 3.98 -8.50 -2.89
CA LEU A 55 3.56 -9.55 -3.83
C LEU A 55 4.34 -10.85 -3.64
N VAL A 56 5.68 -10.76 -3.49
CA VAL A 56 6.51 -11.96 -3.33
C VAL A 56 6.38 -12.58 -1.95
N HIS A 57 5.96 -11.83 -0.92
CA HIS A 57 5.70 -12.41 0.40
C HIS A 57 4.55 -13.41 0.33
N GLY A 58 3.43 -13.05 -0.30
CA GLY A 58 2.25 -13.93 -0.38
C GLY A 58 2.57 -15.24 -1.10
N LEU A 59 3.22 -15.13 -2.27
CA LEU A 59 3.66 -16.28 -3.07
C LEU A 59 4.80 -17.04 -2.39
N GLY A 60 5.79 -16.35 -1.85
CA GLY A 60 6.93 -16.91 -1.14
C GLY A 60 6.51 -17.72 0.08
N ASN A 61 5.48 -17.29 0.80
CA ASN A 61 5.00 -18.04 1.96
C ASN A 61 4.32 -19.36 1.54
N GLN A 62 3.59 -19.32 0.41
CA GLN A 62 2.91 -20.48 -0.14
C GLN A 62 3.90 -21.50 -0.74
N PHE A 63 4.90 -21.02 -1.49
CA PHE A 63 5.85 -21.88 -2.21
C PHE A 63 7.10 -22.27 -1.41
N ILE A 64 7.56 -21.41 -0.50
CA ILE A 64 8.83 -21.60 0.23
C ILE A 64 8.58 -21.67 1.73
N GLY A 65 7.79 -20.77 2.30
CA GLY A 65 7.57 -20.70 3.75
C GLY A 65 6.99 -21.99 4.35
N LYS A 66 5.85 -22.46 3.81
CA LYS A 66 5.21 -23.72 4.25
C LYS A 66 6.13 -24.94 4.13
N PRO A 67 6.71 -25.25 2.95
CA PRO A 67 7.59 -26.42 2.83
C PRO A 67 8.88 -26.29 3.65
N LEU A 68 9.43 -25.07 3.84
CA LEU A 68 10.62 -24.85 4.65
C LEU A 68 10.36 -25.16 6.13
N ILE A 69 9.23 -24.70 6.69
CA ILE A 69 8.84 -25.01 8.07
C ILE A 69 8.57 -26.51 8.23
N HIS A 70 7.86 -27.14 7.28
CA HIS A 70 7.65 -28.58 7.29
C HIS A 70 8.96 -29.38 7.22
N PHE A 71 9.92 -28.94 6.40
CA PHE A 71 11.23 -29.55 6.30
C PHE A 71 12.02 -29.39 7.60
N MET A 72 12.04 -28.19 8.20
CA MET A 72 12.73 -27.96 9.47
C MET A 72 12.09 -28.76 10.60
N TRP A 73 10.77 -28.81 10.68
CA TRP A 73 10.06 -29.61 11.67
C TRP A 73 10.36 -31.10 11.50
N ASN A 74 10.36 -31.62 10.27
CA ASN A 74 10.62 -33.03 10.00
C ASN A 74 12.08 -33.44 10.35
N ASN A 75 13.04 -32.53 10.16
CA ASN A 75 14.46 -32.82 10.45
C ASN A 75 14.86 -32.55 11.91
N PHE A 76 14.27 -31.54 12.57
CA PHE A 76 14.70 -31.10 13.90
C PHE A 76 13.72 -31.41 15.04
N THR A 77 12.41 -31.53 14.79
CA THR A 77 11.41 -31.74 15.86
C THR A 77 11.23 -33.23 16.20
N GLY A 78 12.34 -33.97 16.22
CA GLY A 78 12.39 -35.33 16.74
C GLY A 78 12.24 -35.31 18.27
N ARG A 79 11.02 -35.55 18.75
CA ARG A 79 10.67 -36.14 20.06
C ARG A 79 10.43 -35.23 21.29
N GLU A 80 10.86 -33.96 21.35
CA GLU A 80 10.61 -33.13 22.56
C GLU A 80 9.76 -31.86 22.31
N PRO A 81 8.60 -31.70 22.96
CA PRO A 81 7.73 -30.54 22.81
C PRO A 81 8.25 -29.39 23.67
N GLY A 82 8.97 -28.45 23.07
CA GLY A 82 9.36 -27.22 23.78
C GLY A 82 10.40 -26.41 23.00
N PHE A 83 11.61 -26.34 23.55
CA PHE A 83 12.67 -25.45 23.08
C PHE A 83 13.07 -25.67 21.62
N TRP A 84 13.23 -26.92 21.19
CA TRP A 84 13.65 -27.25 19.82
C TRP A 84 12.65 -26.82 18.75
N LYS A 85 11.37 -26.75 19.11
CA LYS A 85 10.30 -26.33 18.20
C LYS A 85 10.37 -24.82 17.95
N GLU A 86 10.51 -24.03 19.01
CA GLU A 86 10.68 -22.57 18.91
C GLU A 86 11.99 -22.21 18.19
N CYS A 87 13.09 -22.91 18.48
CA CYS A 87 14.36 -22.70 17.78
C CYS A 87 14.26 -23.03 16.28
N SER A 88 13.57 -24.11 15.90
CA SER A 88 13.37 -24.46 14.49
C SER A 88 12.53 -23.40 13.76
N TRP A 89 11.54 -22.81 14.43
CA TRP A 89 10.71 -21.75 13.87
C TRP A 89 11.51 -20.45 13.68
N LEU A 90 12.28 -20.04 14.69
CA LEU A 90 13.17 -18.88 14.61
C LEU A 90 14.20 -19.04 13.50
N PHE A 91 14.80 -20.23 13.35
CA PHE A 91 15.77 -20.49 12.29
C PHE A 91 15.11 -20.50 10.90
N ALA A 92 13.90 -21.06 10.78
CA ALA A 92 13.13 -21.01 9.54
C ALA A 92 12.84 -19.56 9.11
N ILE A 93 12.45 -18.69 10.04
CA ILE A 93 12.23 -17.25 9.78
C ILE A 93 13.55 -16.57 9.40
N ALA A 94 14.62 -16.85 10.14
CA ALA A 94 15.94 -16.26 9.88
C ALA A 94 16.47 -16.61 8.48
N LEU A 95 16.17 -17.81 7.96
CA LEU A 95 16.48 -18.19 6.58
C LEU A 95 15.46 -17.63 5.56
N TYR A 96 14.19 -17.51 5.94
CA TYR A 96 13.14 -17.05 5.04
C TYR A 96 13.27 -15.56 4.69
N ILE A 97 13.67 -14.71 5.64
CA ILE A 97 13.86 -13.26 5.42
C ILE A 97 14.88 -12.95 4.31
N PRO A 98 16.13 -13.47 4.31
CA PRO A 98 17.08 -13.19 3.25
C PRO A 98 16.62 -13.75 1.89
N ILE A 99 15.92 -14.90 1.87
CA ILE A 99 15.33 -15.45 0.64
C ILE A 99 14.25 -14.51 0.08
N LEU A 100 13.40 -13.94 0.94
CA LEU A 100 12.40 -12.96 0.53
C LEU A 100 13.04 -11.69 -0.03
N ILE A 101 14.08 -11.17 0.62
CA ILE A 101 14.80 -9.99 0.15
C ILE A 101 15.44 -10.27 -1.22
N TRP A 102 16.04 -11.45 -1.40
CA TRP A 102 16.63 -11.86 -2.67
C TRP A 102 15.60 -11.99 -3.78
N LEU A 103 14.44 -12.61 -3.50
CA LEU A 103 13.33 -12.68 -4.45
C LEU A 103 12.78 -11.29 -4.81
N ALA A 104 12.70 -10.38 -3.85
CA ALA A 104 12.27 -9.00 -4.09
C ALA A 104 13.26 -8.24 -4.99
N ASP A 105 14.58 -8.43 -4.83
CA ASP A 105 15.61 -7.84 -5.69
C ASP A 105 15.53 -8.39 -7.13
N ILE A 106 15.29 -9.68 -7.29
CA ILE A 106 15.09 -10.32 -8.59
C ILE A 106 13.84 -9.77 -9.28
N PHE A 107 12.72 -9.69 -8.56
CA PHE A 107 11.47 -9.17 -9.10
C PHE A 107 11.62 -7.71 -9.54
N TRP A 108 12.31 -6.90 -8.74
CA TRP A 108 12.62 -5.52 -9.07
C TRP A 108 13.36 -5.40 -10.41
N ARG A 109 14.38 -6.26 -10.65
CA ARG A 109 15.16 -6.26 -11.89
C ARG A 109 14.39 -6.80 -13.10
N LEU A 110 13.58 -7.85 -12.90
CA LEU A 110 12.89 -8.54 -14.00
C LEU A 110 11.57 -7.89 -14.39
N VAL A 111 10.88 -7.23 -13.47
CA VAL A 111 9.52 -6.71 -13.70
C VAL A 111 9.50 -5.19 -13.65
N ASP A 112 10.13 -4.57 -12.64
CA ASP A 112 10.03 -3.13 -12.46
C ASP A 112 10.85 -2.35 -13.50
N ALA A 113 12.09 -2.78 -13.76
CA ALA A 113 12.97 -2.17 -14.76
C ALA A 113 12.42 -2.22 -16.21
N PRO A 114 11.85 -3.32 -16.72
CA PRO A 114 11.24 -3.30 -18.05
C PRO A 114 9.89 -2.58 -18.09
N SER A 115 9.14 -2.53 -16.98
CA SER A 115 7.84 -1.82 -16.94
C SER A 115 7.99 -0.33 -17.23
N VAL A 116 9.07 0.31 -16.77
CA VAL A 116 9.32 1.74 -17.08
C VAL A 116 9.67 1.96 -18.55
N THR A 117 10.43 1.04 -19.15
CA THR A 117 10.76 1.11 -20.59
C THR A 117 9.53 0.86 -21.45
N PHE A 118 8.66 -0.06 -21.04
CA PHE A 118 7.39 -0.31 -21.71
C PHE A 118 6.47 0.92 -21.66
N ALA A 119 6.35 1.58 -20.51
CA ALA A 119 5.58 2.81 -20.38
C ALA A 119 6.07 3.91 -21.34
N LYS A 120 7.40 4.10 -21.42
CA LYS A 120 8.01 5.08 -22.34
C LYS A 120 7.83 4.71 -23.82
N MET A 121 7.83 3.42 -24.15
CA MET A 121 7.52 2.95 -25.49
C MET A 121 6.06 3.24 -25.88
N VAL A 122 5.13 3.08 -24.95
CA VAL A 122 3.70 3.37 -25.18
C VAL A 122 3.45 4.87 -25.31
N GLU A 123 4.07 5.71 -24.47
CA GLU A 123 4.01 7.17 -24.62
C GLU A 123 4.50 7.63 -25.99
N GLY A 124 5.65 7.10 -26.46
CA GLY A 124 6.20 7.45 -27.76
C GLY A 124 5.37 6.99 -28.96
N LYS A 125 4.47 6.03 -28.78
CA LYS A 125 3.55 5.54 -29.83
C LYS A 125 2.19 6.23 -29.83
N CYS A 126 1.76 6.79 -28.70
CA CYS A 126 0.42 7.36 -28.54
C CYS A 126 0.41 8.89 -28.64
N PHE A 127 1.52 9.55 -28.32
CA PHE A 127 1.70 11.00 -28.44
C PHE A 127 2.68 11.40 -29.57
N GLY A 128 3.03 10.45 -30.45
CA GLY A 128 3.90 10.64 -31.62
C GLY A 128 3.12 10.51 -32.93
#